data_AF-A0A7J3B6A9-F1
#
_entry.id   AF-A0A7J3B6A9-F1
#
_cell.length_a   1.000
_cell.length_b   1.000
_cell.length_c   1.000
_cell.angle_alpha   90.00
_cell.angle_beta   90.00
_cell.angle_gamma   90.00
#
_symmetry.space_group_name_H-M   'P 1'
#
loop_
_entity.id
_entity.type
_entity.pdbx_description
1 polymer ?
#
loop_
_entity_poly.entity_id
_entity_poly.type
_entity_poly.pdbx_seq_one_letter_code
_entity_poly.pdbx_strand_id
1 'polypeptide(L)'
;MNRLFLVLALIISIAVVVAGSGQVQAQTLPSFPTISYVTFSGYNITITDTMWNQTVYSVIFSKNFSTYNWKDSPLNKYILFDYSLTGLNPYGAEFIEAMESIGNLTKANVTLAFHEIADLDATNSGYTNQEKLNAGALPGFANST
;
A
#
# COMPACT_ATOMS: atom_id res chain seq x y z
N MET A 1 -6.00 63.11 33.08
CA MET A 1 -4.90 62.16 32.82
C MET A 1 -5.48 60.77 32.71
N ASN A 2 -5.59 60.27 31.47
CA ASN A 2 -6.38 59.09 31.15
C ASN A 2 -5.66 57.81 31.57
N ARG A 3 -6.32 56.99 32.39
CA ARG A 3 -5.92 55.61 32.75
C ARG A 3 -5.92 54.64 31.55
N LEU A 4 -6.19 55.15 30.35
CA LEU A 4 -6.21 54.41 29.10
C LEU A 4 -4.79 54.13 28.53
N PHE A 5 -3.76 54.86 28.99
CA PHE A 5 -2.39 54.74 28.45
C PHE A 5 -1.48 53.75 29.18
N LEU A 6 -1.92 53.19 30.31
CA LEU A 6 -1.15 52.18 31.08
C LEU A 6 -1.46 50.74 30.68
N VAL A 7 -2.52 50.52 29.89
CA VAL A 7 -2.88 49.17 29.37
C VAL A 7 -2.26 48.92 27.99
N LEU A 8 -1.74 49.95 27.31
CA LEU A 8 -1.18 49.85 25.96
C LEU A 8 0.33 49.55 25.90
N ALA A 9 1.04 49.49 27.03
CA ALA A 9 2.50 49.35 27.07
C ALA A 9 3.00 47.95 27.47
N LEU A 10 2.12 46.93 27.54
CA LEU A 10 2.53 45.55 27.84
C LEU A 10 1.84 44.55 26.90
N ILE A 11 1.96 44.79 25.60
CA ILE A 11 1.83 43.73 24.60
C ILE A 11 3.25 43.50 24.09
N ILE A 12 4.08 42.87 24.93
CA ILE A 12 5.35 42.30 24.47
C ILE A 12 4.98 41.02 23.75
N SER A 13 5.06 41.12 22.43
CA SER A 13 4.94 40.06 21.44
C SER A 13 5.88 38.91 21.80
N ILE A 14 5.36 37.86 22.44
CA ILE A 14 6.03 36.57 22.44
C ILE A 14 5.74 35.95 21.08
N ALA A 15 6.60 36.26 20.10
CA ALA A 15 6.71 35.45 18.91
C ALA A 15 7.34 34.12 19.35
N VAL A 16 6.50 33.14 19.68
CA VAL A 16 6.95 31.75 19.70
C VAL A 16 7.21 31.39 18.25
N VAL A 17 8.47 31.52 17.82
CA VAL A 17 8.96 30.80 16.66
C VAL A 17 8.94 29.34 17.09
N VAL A 18 7.82 28.67 16.86
CA VAL A 18 7.82 27.21 16.79
C VAL A 18 8.65 26.92 15.55
N ALA A 19 9.96 26.79 15.73
CA ALA A 19 10.78 25.99 14.85
C ALA A 19 10.22 24.58 14.99
N GLY A 20 9.12 24.32 14.29
CA GLY A 20 8.68 22.98 13.98
C GLY A 20 9.85 22.41 13.20
N SER A 21 10.71 21.68 13.88
CA SER A 21 11.40 20.56 13.28
C SER A 21 10.29 19.66 12.76
N GLY A 22 9.79 19.99 11.57
CA GLY A 22 9.17 19.04 10.68
C GLY A 22 10.25 18.01 10.41
N GLN A 23 10.41 17.09 11.36
CA GLN A 23 10.93 15.77 11.11
C GLN A 23 9.98 15.26 10.05
N VAL A 24 10.34 15.44 8.77
CA VAL A 24 9.87 14.57 7.71
C VAL A 24 10.40 13.23 8.15
N GLN A 25 9.62 12.52 8.98
CA GLN A 25 9.91 11.14 9.33
C GLN A 25 10.03 10.47 7.98
N ALA A 26 11.25 10.07 7.62
CA ALA A 26 11.47 9.29 6.43
C ALA A 26 10.55 8.08 6.56
N GLN A 27 9.46 8.08 5.80
CA GLN A 27 8.48 7.01 5.83
C GLN A 27 9.25 5.77 5.41
N THR A 28 9.55 4.90 6.38
CA THR A 28 10.34 3.71 6.13
C THR A 28 9.51 2.87 5.18
N LEU A 29 10.01 2.64 3.96
CA LEU A 29 9.28 1.80 3.02
C LEU A 29 9.02 0.45 3.69
N PRO A 30 7.79 -0.09 3.58
CA PRO A 30 7.50 -1.42 4.08
C PRO A 30 8.49 -2.42 3.45
N SER A 31 9.08 -3.28 4.29
CA SER A 31 9.90 -4.39 3.81
C SER A 31 8.99 -5.56 3.47
N PHE A 32 9.15 -6.09 2.27
CA PHE A 32 8.40 -7.21 1.73
C PHE A 32 9.26 -8.47 1.66
N PRO A 33 8.68 -9.67 1.86
CA PRO A 33 9.43 -10.91 1.76
C PRO A 33 9.93 -11.16 0.34
N THR A 34 11.06 -11.85 0.23
CA THR A 34 11.48 -12.41 -1.06
C THR A 34 10.68 -13.67 -1.32
N ILE A 35 10.00 -13.73 -2.48
CA ILE A 35 9.23 -14.90 -2.90
C ILE A 35 9.94 -15.54 -4.09
N SER A 36 10.20 -16.84 -3.97
CA SER A 36 10.72 -17.66 -5.05
C SER A 36 9.71 -18.76 -5.38
N TYR A 37 9.42 -18.94 -6.68
CA TYR A 37 8.49 -19.95 -7.15
C TYR A 37 8.91 -20.48 -8.53
N VAL A 38 8.36 -21.64 -8.90
CA VAL A 38 8.54 -22.26 -10.21
C VAL A 38 7.28 -22.00 -11.02
N THR A 39 7.42 -21.45 -12.23
CA THR A 39 6.29 -21.23 -13.15
C THR A 39 5.78 -22.57 -13.70
N PHE A 40 4.55 -22.64 -14.20
CA PHE A 40 4.04 -23.79 -14.98
C PHE A 40 4.91 -24.10 -16.21
N SER A 41 5.59 -23.09 -16.75
CA SER A 41 6.59 -23.29 -17.82
C SER A 41 7.95 -23.82 -17.33
N GLY A 42 8.12 -24.06 -16.03
CA GLY A 42 9.30 -24.71 -15.43
C GLY A 42 10.47 -23.77 -15.11
N TYR A 43 10.29 -22.45 -15.17
CA TYR A 43 11.35 -21.49 -14.84
C TYR A 43 11.26 -21.04 -13.38
N ASN A 44 12.42 -20.83 -12.75
CA ASN A 44 12.47 -20.24 -11.41
C ASN A 44 12.36 -18.72 -11.50
N ILE A 45 11.40 -18.15 -10.79
CA ILE A 45 11.27 -16.70 -10.60
C ILE A 45 11.58 -16.38 -9.15
N THR A 46 12.28 -15.25 -8.92
CA THR A 46 12.51 -14.70 -7.59
C THR A 46 12.17 -13.22 -7.60
N ILE A 47 11.23 -12.82 -6.77
CA ILE A 47 10.81 -11.43 -6.60
C ILE A 47 11.31 -10.97 -5.23
N THR A 48 12.25 -10.03 -5.23
CA THR A 48 12.87 -9.48 -4.02
C THR A 48 12.06 -8.32 -3.45
N ASP A 49 12.34 -7.93 -2.22
CA ASP A 49 11.78 -6.74 -1.57
C ASP A 49 11.83 -5.49 -2.46
N THR A 50 12.99 -5.23 -3.08
CA THR A 50 13.17 -4.08 -3.97
C THR A 50 12.26 -4.16 -5.21
N MET A 51 12.08 -5.35 -5.79
CA MET A 51 11.21 -5.55 -6.96
C MET A 51 9.73 -5.36 -6.57
N TRP A 52 9.30 -5.89 -5.42
CA TRP A 52 7.98 -5.64 -4.88
C TRP A 52 7.72 -4.14 -4.71
N ASN A 53 8.62 -3.44 -4.02
CA ASN A 53 8.51 -2.01 -3.76
C ASN A 53 8.47 -1.16 -5.03
N GLN A 54 9.44 -1.36 -5.93
CA GLN A 54 9.62 -0.50 -7.10
C GLN A 54 8.63 -0.75 -8.23
N THR A 55 8.12 -1.99 -8.34
CA THR A 55 7.24 -2.40 -9.43
C THR A 55 5.81 -2.58 -8.94
N VAL A 56 5.57 -3.59 -8.10
CA VAL A 56 4.21 -4.04 -7.74
C VAL A 56 3.50 -3.04 -6.83
N TYR A 57 4.12 -2.72 -5.71
CA TYR A 57 3.56 -1.79 -4.73
C TYR A 57 3.51 -0.35 -5.23
N SER A 58 4.35 -0.01 -6.22
CA SER A 58 4.23 1.28 -6.91
C SER A 58 2.91 1.42 -7.68
N VAL A 59 2.33 0.30 -8.17
CA VAL A 59 1.01 0.27 -8.79
C VAL A 59 -0.07 0.33 -7.71
N ILE A 60 0.04 -0.50 -6.66
CA ILE A 60 -0.92 -0.52 -5.54
C ILE A 60 -1.07 0.87 -4.88
N PHE A 61 0.05 1.59 -4.71
CA PHE A 61 0.06 2.92 -4.10
C PHE A 61 -0.30 4.05 -5.07
N SER A 62 -0.56 3.73 -6.34
CA SER A 62 -1.05 4.71 -7.31
C SER A 62 -2.52 5.04 -7.02
N LYS A 63 -2.92 6.29 -7.27
CA LYS A 63 -4.31 6.73 -7.10
C LYS A 63 -5.31 6.06 -8.05
N ASN A 64 -4.81 5.36 -9.07
CA ASN A 64 -5.64 4.72 -10.09
C ASN A 64 -5.91 3.24 -9.79
N PHE A 65 -5.25 2.67 -8.77
CA PHE A 65 -5.43 1.27 -8.41
C PHE A 65 -6.62 1.03 -7.49
N SER A 66 -6.84 1.90 -6.50
CA SER A 66 -7.91 1.78 -5.51
C SER A 66 -8.34 3.15 -5.03
N THR A 67 -9.62 3.29 -4.68
CA THR A 67 -10.15 4.51 -4.04
C THR A 67 -9.65 4.70 -2.62
N TYR A 68 -9.31 3.61 -1.93
CA TYR A 68 -8.66 3.63 -0.62
C TYR A 68 -7.16 3.88 -0.75
N ASN A 69 -6.63 4.76 0.10
CA ASN A 69 -5.21 5.14 0.10
C ASN A 69 -4.35 4.08 0.83
N TRP A 70 -3.96 3.05 0.08
CA TRP A 70 -3.11 1.96 0.60
C TRP A 70 -1.70 2.40 1.00
N LYS A 71 -1.18 3.51 0.46
CA LYS A 71 0.17 3.97 0.80
C LYS A 71 0.31 4.27 2.30
N ASP A 72 -0.73 4.87 2.88
CA ASP A 72 -0.75 5.29 4.28
C ASP A 72 -1.42 4.26 5.20
N SER A 73 -1.85 3.12 4.66
CA SER A 73 -2.50 2.06 5.44
C SER A 73 -1.49 1.23 6.23
N PRO A 74 -1.75 0.94 7.52
CA PRO A 74 -0.91 0.02 8.30
C PRO A 74 -0.99 -1.43 7.78
N LEU A 75 -1.99 -1.73 6.95
CA LEU A 75 -2.24 -3.06 6.40
C LEU A 75 -1.57 -3.29 5.03
N ASN A 76 -0.88 -2.30 4.48
CA ASN A 76 -0.36 -2.36 3.10
C ASN A 76 0.47 -3.61 2.78
N LYS A 77 1.30 -4.04 3.74
CA LYS A 77 2.16 -5.22 3.61
C LYS A 77 1.40 -6.54 3.55
N TYR A 78 0.12 -6.57 3.87
CA TYR A 78 -0.68 -7.79 3.85
C TYR A 78 -1.58 -7.89 2.63
N ILE A 79 -1.53 -6.92 1.69
CA ILE A 79 -2.36 -6.96 0.49
C ILE A 79 -2.08 -8.22 -0.32
N LEU A 80 -0.80 -8.56 -0.54
CA LEU A 80 -0.41 -9.77 -1.28
C LEU A 80 0.15 -10.89 -0.39
N PHE A 81 0.48 -10.58 0.86
CA PHE A 81 1.19 -11.49 1.74
C PHE A 81 0.32 -11.93 2.91
N ASP A 82 0.60 -13.12 3.43
CA ASP A 82 -0.02 -13.59 4.67
C ASP A 82 0.42 -12.75 5.89
N TYR A 83 -0.24 -12.92 7.03
CA TYR A 83 0.11 -12.19 8.25
C TYR A 83 1.47 -12.55 8.86
N SER A 84 2.05 -13.69 8.48
CA SER A 84 3.40 -14.08 8.90
C SER A 84 4.50 -13.39 8.09
N LEU A 85 4.15 -12.81 6.94
CA LEU A 85 5.08 -12.22 5.96
C LEU A 85 6.15 -13.23 5.50
N THR A 86 5.76 -14.50 5.37
CA THR A 86 6.64 -15.55 4.84
C THR A 86 6.16 -16.12 3.50
N GLY A 87 4.91 -15.88 3.14
CA GLY A 87 4.32 -16.31 1.89
C GLY A 87 3.24 -15.36 1.36
N LEU A 88 2.66 -15.74 0.22
CA LEU A 88 1.54 -15.04 -0.39
C LEU A 88 0.24 -15.43 0.29
N ASN A 89 -0.69 -14.48 0.39
CA ASN A 89 -2.09 -14.79 0.67
C ASN A 89 -2.78 -15.27 -0.64
N PRO A 90 -4.06 -15.72 -0.59
CA PRO A 90 -4.77 -16.16 -1.79
C PRO A 90 -4.81 -15.12 -2.93
N TYR A 91 -5.02 -13.84 -2.62
CA TYR A 91 -5.01 -12.77 -3.62
C TYR A 91 -3.61 -12.53 -4.23
N GLY A 92 -2.57 -12.66 -3.43
CA GLY A 92 -1.19 -12.66 -3.90
C GLY A 92 -0.88 -13.84 -4.82
N ALA A 93 -1.47 -15.01 -4.58
CA ALA A 93 -1.33 -16.17 -5.45
C ALA A 93 -2.06 -15.97 -6.79
N GLU A 94 -3.29 -15.46 -6.77
CA GLU A 94 -4.04 -15.06 -7.98
C GLU A 94 -3.24 -14.05 -8.82
N PHE A 95 -2.61 -13.07 -8.18
CA PHE A 95 -1.74 -12.12 -8.86
C PHE A 95 -0.53 -12.78 -9.54
N ILE A 96 0.12 -13.74 -8.88
CA ILE A 96 1.23 -14.49 -9.48
C ILE A 96 0.76 -15.32 -10.68
N GLU A 97 -0.39 -15.97 -10.57
CA GLU A 97 -0.99 -16.74 -11.66
C GLU A 97 -1.29 -15.86 -12.89
N ALA A 98 -1.89 -14.67 -12.68
CA ALA A 98 -2.11 -13.71 -13.75
C ALA A 98 -0.79 -13.18 -14.35
N MET A 99 0.21 -12.89 -13.51
CA MET A 99 1.54 -12.49 -14.01
C MET A 99 2.20 -13.56 -14.87
N GLU A 100 1.95 -14.84 -14.59
CA GLU A 100 2.49 -15.93 -15.40
C GLU A 100 1.94 -15.93 -16.83
N SER A 101 0.65 -15.61 -17.01
CA SER A 101 0.03 -15.53 -18.34
C SER A 101 0.51 -14.31 -19.15
N ILE A 102 0.86 -13.22 -18.45
CA ILE A 102 1.23 -11.93 -19.06
C ILE A 102 2.73 -11.80 -19.36
N GLY A 103 3.60 -12.28 -18.47
CA GLY A 103 5.05 -12.28 -18.65
C GLY A 103 5.83 -11.43 -17.63
N ASN A 104 6.87 -10.72 -18.10
CA ASN A 104 7.87 -10.11 -17.20
C ASN A 104 7.30 -9.07 -16.21
N LEU A 105 7.92 -8.96 -15.04
CA LEU A 105 7.54 -8.05 -13.95
C LEU A 105 7.84 -6.57 -14.29
N THR A 106 6.97 -5.97 -15.09
CA THR A 106 6.97 -4.52 -15.39
C THR A 106 5.73 -3.86 -14.80
N LYS A 107 5.76 -2.55 -14.56
CA LYS A 107 4.58 -1.85 -14.03
C LYS A 107 3.35 -2.00 -14.92
N ALA A 108 3.53 -1.98 -16.24
CA ALA A 108 2.43 -2.18 -17.19
C ALA A 108 1.81 -3.57 -17.04
N ASN A 109 2.64 -4.62 -16.99
CA ASN A 109 2.16 -5.99 -16.83
C ASN A 109 1.53 -6.23 -15.45
N VAL A 110 2.09 -5.66 -14.40
CA VAL A 110 1.49 -5.68 -13.05
C VAL A 110 0.11 -5.04 -13.05
N THR A 111 -0.05 -3.89 -13.70
CA THR A 111 -1.36 -3.25 -13.84
C THR A 111 -2.36 -4.15 -14.56
N LEU A 112 -1.92 -4.81 -15.65
CA LEU A 112 -2.76 -5.79 -16.36
C LEU A 112 -3.14 -6.98 -15.47
N ALA A 113 -2.19 -7.55 -14.72
CA ALA A 113 -2.43 -8.67 -13.82
C ALA A 113 -3.45 -8.32 -12.73
N PHE A 114 -3.36 -7.11 -12.14
CA PHE A 114 -4.36 -6.66 -11.18
C PHE A 114 -5.74 -6.44 -11.80
N HIS A 115 -5.82 -5.97 -13.05
CA HIS A 115 -7.10 -5.88 -13.75
C HIS A 115 -7.70 -7.25 -14.06
N GLU A 116 -6.88 -8.25 -14.39
CA GLU A 116 -7.34 -9.62 -14.69
C GLU A 116 -8.01 -10.27 -13.48
N ILE A 117 -7.53 -10.00 -12.27
CA ILE A 117 -8.06 -10.58 -11.03
C ILE A 117 -9.03 -9.67 -10.28
N ALA A 118 -9.33 -8.48 -10.80
CA ALA A 118 -10.11 -7.44 -10.10
C ALA A 118 -11.53 -7.90 -9.75
N ASP A 119 -12.18 -8.60 -10.68
CA ASP A 119 -13.58 -9.05 -10.59
C ASP A 119 -13.72 -10.46 -10.00
N LEU A 120 -12.60 -11.12 -9.65
CA LEU A 120 -12.64 -12.41 -8.96
C LEU A 120 -13.14 -12.23 -7.53
N ASP A 121 -13.84 -13.25 -7.02
CA ASP A 121 -14.39 -13.23 -5.66
C ASP A 121 -13.27 -13.27 -4.61
N ALA A 122 -13.30 -12.31 -3.70
CA ALA A 122 -12.27 -12.06 -2.71
C ALA A 122 -12.37 -13.00 -1.49
N THR A 123 -12.45 -14.30 -1.75
CA THR A 123 -12.54 -15.41 -0.78
C THR A 123 -13.96 -15.73 -0.29
N ASN A 124 -14.89 -16.06 -1.20
CA ASN A 124 -16.28 -16.45 -0.92
C ASN A 124 -17.01 -15.44 -0.02
N SER A 125 -16.66 -14.16 -0.19
CA SER A 125 -17.15 -13.08 0.68
C SER A 125 -18.37 -12.37 0.10
N GLY A 126 -18.70 -12.64 -1.17
CA GLY A 126 -19.72 -11.93 -1.92
C GLY A 126 -19.25 -10.57 -2.45
N TYR A 127 -17.97 -10.26 -2.29
CA TYR A 127 -17.29 -9.08 -2.82
C TYR A 127 -16.16 -9.50 -3.75
N THR A 128 -15.96 -8.73 -4.80
CA THR A 128 -14.80 -8.85 -5.68
C THR A 128 -13.52 -8.36 -4.99
N ASN A 129 -12.36 -8.74 -5.53
CA ASN A 129 -11.06 -8.27 -5.05
C ASN A 129 -10.98 -6.74 -5.07
N GLN A 130 -11.44 -6.10 -6.15
CA GLN A 130 -11.41 -4.64 -6.28
C GLN A 130 -12.36 -3.94 -5.30
N GLU A 131 -13.55 -4.51 -5.03
CA GLU A 131 -14.47 -3.95 -4.03
C GLU A 131 -13.86 -3.96 -2.62
N LYS A 132 -13.20 -5.06 -2.21
CA LYS A 132 -12.49 -5.10 -0.93
C LYS A 132 -11.36 -4.07 -0.88
N LEU A 133 -10.55 -3.99 -1.93
CA LEU A 133 -9.44 -3.02 -1.99
C LEU A 133 -9.94 -1.59 -1.87
N ASN A 134 -11.03 -1.26 -2.57
CA ASN A 134 -11.67 0.06 -2.52
C ASN A 134 -12.26 0.39 -1.14
N ALA A 135 -12.70 -0.62 -0.39
CA ALA A 135 -13.17 -0.49 0.99
C ALA A 135 -12.04 -0.41 2.03
N GLY A 136 -10.79 -0.62 1.64
CA GLY A 136 -9.66 -0.71 2.57
C GLY A 136 -9.54 -2.05 3.29
N ALA A 137 -10.22 -3.08 2.77
CA ALA A 137 -10.14 -4.45 3.24
C ALA A 137 -9.14 -5.27 2.40
N LEU A 138 -8.55 -6.30 3.01
CA LEU A 138 -7.59 -7.20 2.39
C LEU A 138 -8.31 -8.33 1.65
N PRO A 139 -8.15 -8.46 0.33
CA PRO A 139 -8.54 -9.67 -0.38
C PRO A 139 -7.67 -10.85 0.06
N GLY A 140 -8.19 -12.08 -0.07
CA GLY A 140 -7.51 -13.28 0.44
C GLY A 140 -7.72 -13.55 1.94
N PHE A 141 -8.41 -12.67 2.66
CA PHE A 141 -8.78 -12.86 4.07
C PHE A 141 -10.29 -12.81 4.23
N ALA A 142 -10.87 -13.93 4.66
CA ALA A 142 -12.31 -14.06 4.88
C ALA A 142 -12.83 -13.12 5.98
N ASN A 143 -11.99 -12.79 6.97
CA ASN A 143 -12.31 -11.94 8.11
C ASN A 143 -11.91 -10.47 7.92
N SER A 144 -11.43 -10.06 6.74
CA SER A 144 -11.16 -8.66 6.47
C SER A 144 -12.43 -7.98 5.98
N THR A 145 -12.92 -7.02 6.77
CA THR A 145 -14.13 -6.21 6.50
C THR A 145 -13.83 -4.74 6.62
#